data_AF-A0A1M5CXG7-F1
#
_entry.id   AF-A0A1M5CXG7-F1
#
_cell.length_a   1.000
_cell.length_b   1.000
_cell.length_c   1.000
_cell.angle_alpha   90.00
_cell.angle_beta   90.00
_cell.angle_gamma   90.00
#
_symmetry.space_group_name_H-M   'P 1'
#
loop_
_entity.id
_entity.type
_entity.pdbx_description
1 polymer ?
#
loop_
_entity_poly.entity_id
_entity_poly.type
_entity_poly.pdbx_seq_one_letter_code
_entity_poly.pdbx_strand_id
1 'polypeptide(L)'
;MKNLKKPNLVLGLFSFLLLFIGITLRANGFKAGDYVLGLTFLCGLIHWIWAILDVFKNYRVNSGSENRILWIILVVIVPPFGGICYYTMSKTVRM
;
A
#
# COMPACT_ATOMS: atom_id res chain seq x y z
N MET A 1 -11.23 -15.89 12.81
CA MET A 1 -10.63 -15.51 11.50
C MET A 1 -10.87 -14.01 11.28
N LYS A 2 -9.83 -13.18 11.47
CA LYS A 2 -9.96 -11.71 11.63
C LYS A 2 -10.10 -10.99 10.28
N ASN A 3 -11.30 -10.48 10.01
CA ASN A 3 -11.64 -9.28 9.20
C ASN A 3 -10.64 -8.84 8.11
N LEU A 4 -10.70 -9.49 6.95
CA LEU A 4 -10.14 -9.01 5.67
C LEU A 4 -11.00 -7.91 5.00
N LYS A 5 -11.71 -7.08 5.78
CA LYS A 5 -12.50 -5.95 5.24
C LYS A 5 -11.64 -4.68 5.09
N LYS A 6 -10.43 -4.80 4.56
CA LYS A 6 -9.56 -3.65 4.23
C LYS A 6 -9.19 -3.69 2.75
N PRO A 7 -10.05 -3.17 1.86
CA PRO A 7 -9.87 -3.28 0.41
C PRO A 7 -8.52 -2.69 -0.06
N ASN A 8 -8.04 -1.63 0.60
CA ASN A 8 -6.76 -1.03 0.26
C ASN A 8 -5.56 -1.96 0.53
N LEU A 9 -5.59 -2.76 1.60
CA LEU A 9 -4.51 -3.72 1.90
C LEU A 9 -4.46 -4.84 0.86
N VAL A 10 -5.62 -5.35 0.44
CA VAL A 10 -5.73 -6.38 -0.59
C VAL A 10 -5.20 -5.85 -1.92
N LEU A 11 -5.56 -4.62 -2.27
CA LEU A 11 -5.10 -3.96 -3.49
C LEU A 11 -3.57 -3.73 -3.50
N GLY A 12 -2.98 -3.38 -2.35
CA GLY A 12 -1.52 -3.29 -2.20
C GLY A 12 -0.81 -4.65 -2.35
N LEU A 13 -1.33 -5.71 -1.73
CA LEU A 13 -0.76 -7.06 -1.89
C LEU A 13 -0.89 -7.58 -3.33
N PHE A 14 -2.02 -7.29 -3.97
CA PHE A 14 -2.28 -7.67 -5.35
C PHE A 14 -1.36 -6.95 -6.32
N SER A 15 -1.08 -5.65 -6.12
CA SER A 15 -0.12 -4.92 -6.96
C SER A 15 1.29 -5.49 -6.82
N PHE A 16 1.72 -5.89 -5.62
CA PHE A 16 3.00 -6.58 -5.44
C PHE A 16 3.07 -7.92 -6.19
N LEU A 17 2.02 -8.73 -6.15
CA LEU A 17 1.97 -9.98 -6.91
C LEU A 17 2.04 -9.73 -8.42
N LEU A 18 1.30 -8.75 -8.92
CA LEU A 18 1.35 -8.36 -10.33
C LEU A 18 2.73 -7.84 -10.73
N LEU A 19 3.46 -7.18 -9.83
CA LEU A 19 4.83 -6.75 -10.08
C LEU A 19 5.74 -7.93 -10.40
N PHE A 20 5.74 -8.97 -9.56
CA PHE A 20 6.57 -10.15 -9.79
C PHE A 20 6.19 -10.90 -11.07
N ILE A 21 4.89 -11.00 -11.35
CA ILE A 21 4.38 -11.62 -12.59
C ILE A 21 4.81 -10.80 -13.80
N GLY A 22 4.65 -9.48 -13.78
CA GLY A 22 5.03 -8.57 -14.86
C GLY A 22 6.53 -8.60 -15.15
N ILE A 23 7.37 -8.56 -14.10
CA ILE A 23 8.83 -8.69 -14.23
C ILE A 23 9.19 -10.03 -14.87
N THR A 24 8.60 -11.13 -14.39
CA THR A 24 8.89 -12.47 -14.93
C THR A 24 8.49 -12.59 -16.40
N LEU A 25 7.30 -12.12 -16.77
CA LEU A 25 6.84 -12.14 -18.16
C LEU A 25 7.74 -11.30 -19.07
N ARG A 26 8.13 -10.10 -18.63
CA ARG A 26 9.03 -9.23 -19.39
C ARG A 26 10.43 -9.82 -19.53
N ALA A 27 10.96 -10.42 -18.46
CA ALA A 27 12.26 -11.08 -18.48
C ALA A 27 12.31 -12.28 -19.45
N ASN A 28 11.17 -12.92 -19.70
CA ASN A 28 11.03 -14.00 -20.69
C ASN A 28 10.68 -13.48 -22.11
N GLY A 29 10.73 -12.16 -22.35
CA GLY A 29 10.51 -11.56 -23.67
C GLY A 29 9.05 -11.40 -24.09
N PHE A 30 8.09 -11.68 -23.21
CA PHE A 30 6.68 -11.48 -23.51
C PHE A 30 6.32 -9.99 -23.43
N LYS A 31 5.83 -9.42 -24.54
CA LYS A 31 5.28 -8.04 -24.57
C LYS A 31 4.15 -7.82 -23.57
N ALA A 32 3.43 -8.89 -23.20
CA ALA A 32 2.44 -8.88 -22.12
C ALA A 32 3.01 -8.36 -20.78
N GLY A 33 4.30 -8.57 -20.51
CA GLY A 33 4.97 -8.11 -19.31
C GLY A 33 4.92 -6.58 -19.15
N ASP A 34 5.09 -5.82 -20.23
CA ASP A 34 5.04 -4.34 -20.16
C ASP A 34 3.64 -3.85 -19.78
N TYR A 35 2.58 -4.49 -20.31
CA TYR A 35 1.20 -4.16 -19.95
C TYR A 35 0.89 -4.52 -18.48
N VAL A 36 1.37 -5.66 -18.00
CA VAL A 36 1.19 -6.09 -16.60
C VAL A 36 1.95 -5.16 -15.64
N LEU A 37 3.14 -4.70 -16.00
CA LEU A 37 3.88 -3.70 -15.23
C LEU A 37 3.17 -2.34 -15.23
N GLY A 38 2.59 -1.92 -16.35
CA GLY A 38 1.76 -0.72 -16.41
C GLY A 38 0.55 -0.80 -15.47
N LEU A 39 -0.18 -1.91 -15.50
CA LEU A 39 -1.29 -2.17 -14.57
C LEU A 39 -0.85 -2.20 -13.11
N THR A 40 0.30 -2.84 -12.84
CA THR A 40 0.90 -2.87 -11.51
C THR A 40 1.15 -1.46 -10.97
N PHE A 41 1.74 -0.60 -11.80
CA PHE A 41 2.03 0.78 -11.43
C PHE A 41 0.74 1.56 -11.13
N LEU A 42 -0.28 1.42 -11.96
CA LEU A 42 -1.59 2.06 -11.74
C LEU A 42 -2.24 1.59 -10.43
N CYS A 43 -2.27 0.27 -10.18
CA CYS A 43 -2.78 -0.28 -8.92
C CYS A 43 -1.97 0.20 -7.71
N GLY A 44 -0.64 0.25 -7.82
CA GLY A 44 0.24 0.76 -6.76
C GLY A 44 0.02 2.26 -6.48
N LEU A 45 -0.22 3.06 -7.52
CA LEU A 45 -0.51 4.48 -7.37
C LEU A 45 -1.86 4.73 -6.71
N ILE A 46 -2.90 3.97 -7.10
CA ILE A 46 -4.22 4.01 -6.44
C ILE A 46 -4.10 3.59 -4.97
N HIS A 47 -3.36 2.51 -4.68
CA HIS A 47 -3.08 2.06 -3.32
C HIS A 47 -2.48 3.19 -2.46
N TRP A 48 -1.46 3.84 -3.02
CA TRP A 48 -0.69 4.86 -2.35
C TRP A 48 -1.53 6.11 -2.04
N ILE A 49 -2.26 6.62 -3.02
CA ILE A 49 -3.17 7.76 -2.81
C ILE A 49 -4.23 7.42 -1.76
N TRP A 50 -4.80 6.22 -1.82
CA TRP A 50 -5.79 5.79 -0.83
C TRP A 50 -5.17 5.69 0.58
N ALA A 51 -3.96 5.13 0.71
CA ALA A 51 -3.25 5.07 2.00
C ALA A 51 -3.02 6.47 2.58
N ILE A 52 -2.63 7.44 1.75
CA ILE A 52 -2.48 8.85 2.14
C ILE A 52 -3.82 9.41 2.65
N LEU A 53 -4.91 9.24 1.89
CA LEU A 53 -6.25 9.72 2.28
C LEU A 53 -6.72 9.09 3.59
N ASP A 54 -6.45 7.81 3.82
CA ASP A 54 -6.81 7.12 5.08
C ASP A 54 -6.03 7.68 6.28
N VAL A 55 -4.74 8.01 6.12
CA VAL A 55 -3.95 8.67 7.17
C VAL A 55 -4.54 10.05 7.49
N PHE A 56 -4.93 10.84 6.47
CA PHE A 56 -5.53 12.16 6.66
C PHE A 56 -6.98 12.12 7.19
N LYS A 57 -7.77 11.09 6.88
CA LYS A 57 -9.14 10.96 7.43
C LYS A 57 -9.11 10.57 8.91
N ASN A 58 -8.22 9.65 9.29
CA ASN A 58 -8.08 9.22 10.69
C ASN A 58 -7.40 10.29 11.58
N TYR A 59 -6.74 11.28 10.99
CA TYR A 59 -6.20 12.47 11.67
C TYR A 59 -7.28 13.28 12.43
N ARG A 60 -8.51 13.33 11.92
CA ARG A 60 -9.58 14.15 12.52
C ARG A 60 -10.19 13.55 13.80
N VAL A 61 -9.89 12.29 14.12
CA VAL A 61 -10.61 11.50 15.14
C VAL A 61 -9.78 11.22 16.40
N ASN A 62 -8.45 11.33 16.37
CA ASN A 62 -7.59 11.11 17.54
C ASN A 62 -6.36 12.03 17.51
N SER A 63 -6.43 13.15 18.24
CA SER A 63 -5.43 14.22 18.26
C SER A 63 -4.20 13.97 19.15
N GLY A 64 -4.00 12.76 19.69
CA GLY A 64 -3.08 12.53 20.82
C GLY A 64 -1.82 11.67 20.61
N SER A 65 -1.53 11.11 19.42
CA SER A 65 -0.38 10.17 19.29
C SER A 65 0.83 10.78 18.58
N GLU A 66 1.97 10.91 19.28
CA GLU A 66 3.29 11.40 18.81
C GLU A 66 3.84 10.64 17.58
N ASN A 67 3.39 9.43 17.29
CA ASN A 67 3.85 8.62 16.15
C ASN A 67 3.34 9.09 14.76
N ARG A 68 2.62 10.22 14.69
CA ARG A 68 1.88 10.70 13.50
C ARG A 68 2.78 11.14 12.33
N ILE A 69 3.82 11.92 12.61
CA ILE A 69 4.73 12.45 11.58
C ILE A 69 5.51 11.30 10.96
N LEU A 70 5.91 10.32 11.76
CA LEU A 70 6.60 9.11 11.29
C LEU A 70 5.72 8.30 10.32
N TRP A 71 4.42 8.16 10.57
CA TRP A 71 3.52 7.45 9.65
C TRP A 71 3.29 8.18 8.32
N ILE A 72 3.13 9.51 8.36
CA ILE A 72 3.00 10.32 7.14
C ILE A 72 4.30 10.23 6.33
N ILE A 73 5.45 10.41 6.98
CA ILE A 73 6.77 10.30 6.36
C ILE A 73 6.96 8.90 5.77
N LEU A 74 6.62 7.83 6.50
CA LEU A 74 6.79 6.46 6.03
C LEU A 74 5.90 6.14 4.81
N VAL A 75 4.63 6.55 4.84
CA VAL A 75 3.68 6.31 3.73
C VAL A 75 4.01 7.16 2.50
N VAL A 76 4.54 8.37 2.68
CA VAL A 76 4.92 9.27 1.58
C VAL A 76 6.28 8.91 0.98
N ILE A 77 7.28 8.55 1.81
CA ILE A 77 8.65 8.26 1.35
C ILE A 77 8.77 6.84 0.80
N VAL A 78 8.03 5.86 1.34
CA VAL A 78 8.11 4.47 0.89
C VAL A 78 6.72 3.98 0.46
N PRO A 79 6.22 4.38 -0.72
CA PRO A 79 4.85 4.11 -1.16
C PRO A 79 4.38 2.65 -1.02
N PRO A 80 5.19 1.63 -1.38
CA PRO A 80 4.76 0.24 -1.30
C PRO A 80 4.78 -0.32 0.14
N PHE A 81 5.78 0.06 0.94
CA PHE A 81 5.98 -0.48 2.28
C PHE A 81 5.25 0.31 3.36
N GLY A 82 5.18 1.64 3.23
CA GLY A 82 4.60 2.51 4.24
C GLY A 82 3.12 2.27 4.47
N GLY A 83 2.34 2.03 3.39
CA GLY A 83 0.93 1.64 3.49
C GLY A 83 0.74 0.31 4.22
N ILE A 84 1.52 -0.71 3.86
CA ILE A 84 1.48 -2.04 4.48
C ILE A 84 1.87 -1.96 5.97
N CYS A 85 2.95 -1.25 6.30
CA CYS A 85 3.39 -1.02 7.67
C CYS A 85 2.34 -0.26 8.49
N TYR A 86 1.70 0.78 7.92
CA TYR A 86 0.65 1.54 8.62
C TYR A 86 -0.54 0.66 9.00
N TYR A 87 -1.00 -0.19 8.09
CA TYR A 87 -2.15 -1.07 8.36
C TYR A 87 -1.84 -2.22 9.32
N THR A 88 -0.58 -2.67 9.38
CA THR A 88 -0.13 -3.80 10.22
C THR A 88 0.29 -3.35 11.63
N MET A 89 0.98 -2.22 11.77
CA MET A 89 1.52 -1.78 13.07
C MET A 89 0.63 -0.78 13.82
N SER A 90 -0.07 0.16 13.15
CA SER A 90 -0.86 1.18 13.86
C SER A 90 -2.03 0.61 14.70
N LYS A 91 -2.41 -0.66 14.45
CA LYS A 91 -3.37 -1.40 15.29
C LYS A 91 -2.73 -2.39 16.27
N THR A 92 -1.45 -2.71 16.14
CA THR A 92 -0.71 -3.57 17.09
C THR A 92 -0.16 -2.77 18.25
N VAL A 93 0.18 -1.50 18.03
CA VAL A 93 0.63 -0.54 19.09
C VAL A 93 -0.56 0.06 19.87
N ARG A 94 -1.80 -0.40 19.62
CA ARG A 94 -2.95 -0.15 20.51
C ARG A 94 -3.12 -1.30 21.54
N MET A 95 -2.01 -1.80 22.07
CA MET A 95 -1.99 -2.52 23.34
C MET A 95 -1.49 -1.58 24.42
#